data_AF-A0A822DNY0-F1
#
_entry.id   AF-A0A822DNY0-F1
#
_cell.length_a   1.000
_cell.length_b   1.000
_cell.length_c   1.000
_cell.angle_alpha   90.00
_cell.angle_beta   90.00
_cell.angle_gamma   90.00
#
_symmetry.space_group_name_H-M   'P 1'
#
loop_
_entity.id
_entity.type
_entity.pdbx_description
1 polymer ?
#
loop_
_entity_poly.entity_id
_entity_poly.type
_entity_poly.pdbx_seq_one_letter_code
_entity_poly.pdbx_strand_id
1 'polypeptide(L)'
;MNLPDQSLGYILADAGYDVWLGNMRGNYYSRAHVKYNPDHAEAFWDFSWDDMARDDLPSMIYYILNVTQQTQIGYVGHSQGTL
;
A
#
# COMPACT_ATOMS: atom_id res chain seq x y z
N MET A 1 6.73 3.69 -21.79
CA MET A 1 7.32 3.42 -20.46
C MET A 1 7.89 4.75 -19.98
N ASN A 2 7.59 5.18 -18.77
CA ASN A 2 8.07 6.46 -18.25
C ASN A 2 9.55 6.35 -17.85
N LEU A 3 10.30 7.44 -18.00
CA LEU A 3 11.67 7.55 -17.50
C LEU A 3 11.68 7.82 -15.98
N PRO A 4 12.82 7.63 -15.29
CA PRO A 4 12.89 7.86 -13.83
C PRO A 4 12.45 9.26 -13.41
N ASP A 5 12.88 10.29 -14.14
CA ASP A 5 12.54 11.71 -13.94
C ASP A 5 11.07 12.07 -14.26
N GLN A 6 10.28 11.08 -14.71
CA GLN A 6 8.85 11.19 -15.00
C GLN A 6 8.00 10.33 -14.06
N SER A 7 8.63 9.65 -13.11
CA SER A 7 7.98 8.68 -12.23
C SER A 7 8.06 9.17 -10.79
N LEU A 8 6.91 9.46 -10.19
CA LEU A 8 6.82 10.14 -8.89
C LEU A 8 7.69 9.49 -7.80
N GLY A 9 7.72 8.16 -7.73
CA GLY A 9 8.53 7.45 -6.74
C GLY A 9 10.03 7.74 -6.85
N TYR A 10 10.57 7.79 -8.07
CA TYR A 10 11.98 8.13 -8.27
C TYR A 10 12.24 9.62 -8.04
N ILE A 11 11.35 10.51 -8.51
CA ILE A 11 11.47 11.96 -8.30
C ILE A 11 11.52 12.29 -6.80
N LEU A 12 10.68 11.65 -5.98
CA LEU A 12 10.68 11.86 -4.53
C LEU A 12 11.94 11.29 -3.86
N ALA A 13 12.40 10.11 -4.29
CA ALA A 13 13.64 9.54 -3.77
C ALA A 13 14.86 10.43 -4.08
N ASP A 14 14.97 10.93 -5.32
CA ASP A 14 16.04 11.86 -5.73
C ASP A 14 15.97 13.20 -4.98
N ALA A 15 14.78 13.61 -4.56
CA ALA A 15 14.56 14.79 -3.71
C ALA A 15 14.85 14.55 -2.22
N GLY A 16 15.27 13.34 -1.82
CA GLY A 16 15.69 13.01 -0.45
C GLY A 16 14.58 12.47 0.45
N TYR A 17 13.44 12.05 -0.09
CA TYR A 17 12.38 11.39 0.68
C TYR A 17 12.63 9.89 0.80
N ASP A 18 12.25 9.32 1.95
CA ASP A 18 12.12 7.87 2.11
C ASP A 18 10.76 7.42 1.52
N VAL A 19 10.79 6.72 0.38
CA VAL A 19 9.60 6.43 -0.44
C VAL A 19 9.10 5.01 -0.19
N TRP A 20 7.85 4.91 0.26
CA TRP A 20 7.14 3.65 0.50
C TRP A 20 5.98 3.48 -0.50
N LEU A 21 5.90 2.32 -1.15
CA LEU A 21 4.85 2.00 -2.13
C LEU A 21 3.93 0.90 -1.58
N GLY A 22 2.70 1.27 -1.22
CA GLY A 22 1.71 0.35 -0.65
C GLY A 22 1.08 -0.59 -1.68
N ASN A 23 0.75 -1.81 -1.26
CA ASN A 23 0.02 -2.80 -2.06
C ASN A 23 -1.21 -3.30 -1.29
N MET A 24 -2.40 -2.93 -1.76
CA MET A 24 -3.67 -3.33 -1.15
C MET A 24 -3.95 -4.83 -1.31
N ARG A 25 -4.69 -5.41 -0.36
CA ARG A 25 -5.11 -6.82 -0.38
C ARG A 25 -5.72 -7.22 -1.73
N GLY A 26 -5.38 -8.43 -2.17
CA GLY A 26 -5.89 -9.04 -3.40
C GLY A 26 -5.14 -8.67 -4.67
N ASN A 27 -4.29 -7.65 -4.68
CA ASN A 27 -3.44 -7.36 -5.84
C ASN A 27 -2.33 -8.41 -6.00
N TYR A 28 -1.62 -8.42 -7.13
CA TYR A 28 -0.59 -9.43 -7.44
C TYR A 28 0.44 -9.66 -6.31
N TYR A 29 0.82 -8.61 -5.58
CA TYR A 29 1.82 -8.66 -4.51
C TYR A 29 1.25 -8.95 -3.11
N SER A 30 -0.07 -8.84 -2.92
CA SER A 30 -0.75 -8.94 -1.62
C SER A 30 -1.86 -10.01 -1.64
N ARG A 31 -1.52 -11.24 -2.05
CA ARG A 31 -2.44 -12.40 -2.11
C ARG A 31 -2.26 -13.44 -0.99
N ALA A 32 -1.45 -13.17 0.01
CA ALA A 32 -1.28 -14.07 1.16
C ALA A 32 -2.32 -13.79 2.25
N HIS A 33 -2.82 -14.83 2.91
CA HIS A 33 -3.71 -14.70 4.06
C HIS A 33 -3.44 -15.81 5.07
N VAL A 34 -3.53 -15.50 6.38
CA VAL A 34 -3.18 -16.44 7.46
C VAL A 34 -4.11 -17.66 7.55
N LYS A 35 -5.32 -17.57 6.99
CA LYS A 35 -6.36 -18.61 7.08
C LYS A 35 -6.87 -19.13 5.73
N TYR A 36 -6.81 -18.32 4.67
CA TYR A 36 -7.54 -18.59 3.44
C TYR A 36 -6.57 -18.65 2.27
N ASN A 37 -6.70 -19.66 1.42
CA ASN A 37 -5.92 -19.74 0.19
C ASN A 37 -6.68 -18.95 -0.91
N PRO A 38 -6.04 -17.96 -1.56
CA PRO A 38 -6.69 -17.10 -2.55
C PRO A 38 -7.19 -17.85 -3.80
N ASP A 39 -6.65 -19.04 -4.10
CA ASP A 39 -7.02 -19.83 -5.28
C ASP A 39 -8.13 -20.85 -4.98
N HIS A 40 -8.47 -21.04 -3.70
CA HIS A 40 -9.38 -22.12 -3.27
C HIS A 40 -10.48 -21.69 -2.28
N ALA A 41 -10.39 -20.50 -1.70
CA ALA A 41 -11.37 -20.01 -0.73
C ALA A 41 -11.97 -18.67 -1.19
N GLU A 42 -13.25 -18.66 -1.53
CA GLU A 42 -13.99 -17.44 -1.89
C GLU A 42 -13.94 -16.38 -0.78
N ALA A 43 -13.94 -16.81 0.47
CA ALA A 43 -13.81 -15.93 1.64
C ALA A 43 -12.50 -15.12 1.68
N PHE A 44 -11.48 -15.48 0.88
CA PHE A 44 -10.30 -14.63 0.70
C PHE A 44 -10.67 -13.31 -0.01
N TRP A 45 -11.64 -13.34 -0.93
CA TRP A 45 -12.03 -12.23 -1.80
C TRP A 45 -13.24 -11.45 -1.28
N ASP A 46 -13.77 -11.81 -0.11
CA ASP A 46 -14.88 -11.13 0.54
C ASP A 46 -14.37 -9.87 1.28
N PHE A 47 -13.96 -8.87 0.50
CA PHE A 47 -13.55 -7.56 0.99
C PHE A 47 -13.93 -6.46 -0.01
N SER A 48 -14.05 -5.24 0.48
CA SER A 48 -14.22 -4.05 -0.35
C SER A 48 -13.11 -3.01 -0.10
N TRP A 49 -13.23 -1.84 -0.73
CA TRP A 49 -12.37 -0.70 -0.43
C TRP A 49 -12.54 -0.20 1.01
N ASP A 50 -13.68 -0.46 1.65
CA ASP A 50 -13.90 -0.15 3.07
C ASP A 50 -12.90 -0.90 3.96
N ASP A 51 -12.65 -2.17 3.65
CA ASP A 51 -11.66 -2.98 4.39
C ASP A 51 -10.23 -2.51 4.10
N MET A 52 -9.95 -2.05 2.87
CA MET A 52 -8.64 -1.46 2.54
C MET A 52 -8.39 -0.18 3.35
N ALA A 53 -9.38 0.71 3.43
CA ALA A 53 -9.27 1.96 4.18
C ALA A 53 -9.22 1.72 5.71
N ARG A 54 -9.99 0.76 6.20
CA ARG A 54 -10.10 0.45 7.63
C ARG A 54 -8.90 -0.34 8.18
N ASP A 55 -8.36 -1.27 7.40
CA ASP A 55 -7.35 -2.21 7.89
C ASP A 55 -6.01 -2.08 7.15
N ASP A 56 -5.99 -2.06 5.82
CA ASP A 56 -4.73 -2.10 5.04
C ASP A 56 -3.93 -0.81 5.23
N LEU A 57 -4.59 0.34 5.01
CA LEU A 57 -3.93 1.64 5.07
C LEU A 57 -3.37 1.93 6.48
N PRO A 58 -4.15 1.78 7.58
CA PRO A 58 -3.60 1.94 8.93
C PRO A 58 -2.47 0.96 9.22
N SER A 59 -2.59 -0.31 8.82
CA SER A 59 -1.54 -1.31 9.05
C SER A 59 -0.23 -0.94 8.35
N MET A 60 -0.30 -0.49 7.09
CA MET A 60 0.87 -0.01 6.34
C MET A 60 1.48 1.23 7.00
N ILE A 61 0.66 2.23 7.38
CA ILE A 61 1.15 3.45 8.02
C ILE A 61 1.82 3.13 9.37
N TYR A 62 1.19 2.34 10.22
CA TYR A 62 1.77 1.95 11.51
C TYR A 62 3.09 1.20 11.34
N TYR A 63 3.17 0.31 10.36
CA TYR A 63 4.42 -0.38 10.03
C TYR A 63 5.51 0.62 9.63
N ILE A 64 5.23 1.57 8.73
CA ILE A 64 6.19 2.58 8.28
C ILE A 64 6.65 3.45 9.45
N LEU A 65 5.73 3.97 10.27
CA LEU A 65 6.06 4.80 11.43
C LEU A 65 6.91 4.04 12.45
N ASN A 66 6.59 2.76 12.69
CA ASN A 66 7.37 1.93 13.60
C ASN A 66 8.78 1.61 13.06
N VAL A 67 8.92 1.33 11.77
CA VAL A 67 10.24 1.04 11.15
C VAL A 67 11.11 2.28 11.07
N THR A 68 10.55 3.40 10.64
CA THR A 68 11.29 4.65 10.39
C THR A 68 11.47 5.51 11.65
N GLN A 69 10.69 5.23 12.70
CA GLN A 69 10.60 6.03 13.93
C GLN A 69 10.16 7.47 13.71
N GLN A 70 9.51 7.73 12.57
CA GLN A 70 8.83 8.99 12.30
C GLN A 70 7.47 9.04 13.01
N THR A 71 6.96 10.25 13.23
CA THR A 71 5.66 10.48 13.88
C THR A 71 4.54 10.75 12.89
N GLN A 72 4.87 11.04 11.62
CA GLN A 72 3.92 11.34 10.55
C GLN A 72 4.52 11.00 9.18
N ILE A 73 3.67 10.86 8.17
CA ILE A 73 4.06 10.66 6.77
C ILE A 73 3.32 11.62 5.84
N GLY A 74 3.89 11.86 4.66
CA GLY A 74 3.12 12.38 3.53
C GLY A 74 2.39 11.24 2.83
N TYR A 75 1.09 11.40 2.56
CA TYR A 75 0.29 10.41 1.83
C TYR A 75 -0.07 10.94 0.44
N VAL A 76 0.17 10.12 -0.60
CA VAL A 76 -0.23 10.40 -1.98
C VAL A 76 -1.10 9.26 -2.47
N GLY A 77 -2.37 9.54 -2.73
CA GLY A 77 -3.33 8.60 -3.31
C GLY A 77 -3.58 8.90 -4.79
N HIS A 78 -3.88 7.86 -5.57
CA HIS A 78 -4.36 7.98 -6.94
C HIS A 78 -5.61 7.12 -7.15
N SER A 79 -6.63 7.68 -7.81
CA SER A 79 -7.91 7.00 -8.05
C SER A 79 -8.51 6.45 -6.75
N GLN A 80 -8.79 5.15 -6.63
CA GLN A 80 -9.31 4.55 -5.40
C GLN A 80 -8.45 4.85 -4.15
N GLY A 81 -7.13 5.02 -4.30
CA GLY A 81 -6.25 5.34 -3.18
C GLY A 81 -6.48 6.73 -2.57
N THR A 82 -7.36 7.57 -3.12
CA THR A 82 -7.72 8.88 -2.53
C THR A 82 -8.94 8.82 -1.62
N LEU A 83 -9.67 7.71 -1.60
CA LEU A 83 -10.91 7.53 -0.83
C LEU A 83 -10.64 7.07 0.60
#